data_AF-A0A4Y2JXV9-F1
#
_entry.id   AF-A0A4Y2JXV9-F1
#
_cell.length_a   1.000
_cell.length_b   1.000
_cell.length_c   1.000
_cell.angle_alpha   90.00
_cell.angle_beta   90.00
_cell.angle_gamma   90.00
#
_symmetry.space_group_name_H-M   'P 1'
#
loop_
_entity.id
_entity.type
_entity.pdbx_description
1 polymer ?
#
loop_
_entity_poly.entity_id
_entity_poly.type
_entity_poly.pdbx_seq_one_letter_code
_entity_poly.pdbx_strand_id
1 'polypeptide(L)'
;MGEAADLSEFDRGYIVMARRFGTSITETARLVGCSRSAVVSIHAKWINDGDTSNRRQGVSRPRAIKEKGRRRLSRLVKQNRPQTASQLTAQ
;
A
#
# COMPACT_ATOMS: atom_id res chain seq x y z
N MET A 1 -19.92 9.13 2.90
CA MET A 1 -18.92 8.04 2.77
C MET A 1 -17.96 8.23 3.93
N GLY A 2 -18.07 7.40 4.96
CA GLY A 2 -17.28 7.57 6.18
C GLY A 2 -15.81 7.32 5.89
N GLU A 3 -14.98 8.30 6.21
CA GLU A 3 -13.54 8.13 6.34
C GLU A 3 -13.31 6.92 7.23
N ALA A 4 -12.73 5.85 6.70
CA ALA A 4 -12.19 4.80 7.54
C ALA A 4 -11.02 5.46 8.27
N ALA A 5 -11.27 6.01 9.46
CA ALA A 5 -10.19 6.27 10.40
C ALA A 5 -9.39 4.97 10.45
N ASP A 6 -8.15 5.03 9.97
CA ASP A 6 -7.35 3.83 9.79
C ASP A 6 -7.23 3.18 11.17
N LEU A 7 -7.93 2.04 11.34
CA LEU A 7 -7.88 1.28 12.59
C LEU A 7 -6.42 1.03 12.93
N SER A 8 -6.08 1.24 14.21
CA SER A 8 -4.72 1.04 14.66
C SER A 8 -4.29 -0.40 14.42
N GLU A 9 -2.99 -0.63 14.32
CA GLU A 9 -2.45 -1.99 14.19
C GLU A 9 -2.88 -2.87 15.38
N PHE A 10 -3.02 -2.27 16.57
CA PHE A 10 -3.56 -2.92 17.75
C PHE A 10 -5.03 -3.34 17.57
N ASP A 11 -5.91 -2.44 17.11
CA ASP A 11 -7.32 -2.75 16.88
C ASP A 11 -7.49 -3.85 15.83
N ARG A 12 -6.69 -3.80 14.76
CA ARG A 12 -6.67 -4.82 13.71
C ARG A 12 -6.19 -6.17 14.24
N GLY A 13 -5.15 -6.17 15.07
CA GLY A 13 -4.67 -7.38 15.76
C GLY A 13 -5.74 -7.95 16.69
N TYR A 14 -6.45 -7.10 17.43
CA TYR A 14 -7.55 -7.52 18.31
C TYR A 14 -8.71 -8.14 17.53
N ILE A 15 -9.07 -7.57 16.38
CA ILE A 15 -10.10 -8.14 15.48
C ILE A 15 -9.73 -9.58 15.08
N VAL A 16 -8.48 -9.80 14.66
CA VAL A 16 -8.02 -11.14 14.25
C VAL A 16 -8.01 -12.11 15.43
N MET A 17 -7.53 -11.66 16.60
CA MET A 17 -7.53 -12.47 17.81
C MET A 17 -8.96 -12.89 18.19
N ALA A 18 -9.90 -11.94 18.32
CA ALA A 18 -11.29 -12.22 18.67
C ALA A 18 -11.94 -13.21 17.68
N ARG A 19 -11.75 -13.00 16.37
CA ARG A 19 -12.30 -13.91 15.35
C ARG A 19 -11.71 -15.32 15.43
N ARG A 20 -10.41 -15.45 15.76
CA ARG A 20 -9.75 -16.75 15.96
C ARG A 20 -10.20 -17.45 17.25
N PHE A 21 -10.59 -16.69 18.28
CA PHE A 21 -11.20 -17.21 19.50
C PHE A 21 -12.71 -17.51 19.35
N GLY A 22 -13.28 -17.37 18.15
CA GLY A 22 -14.67 -17.72 17.87
C GLY A 22 -15.69 -16.61 18.22
N THR A 23 -15.24 -15.42 18.60
CA THR A 23 -16.12 -14.29 18.90
C THR A 23 -16.89 -13.85 17.65
N SER A 24 -18.17 -13.48 17.81
CA SER A 24 -19.02 -13.13 16.66
C SER A 24 -18.60 -11.81 16.00
N ILE A 25 -18.88 -11.65 14.70
CA ILE A 25 -18.56 -10.41 13.95
C ILE A 25 -19.20 -9.17 14.61
N THR A 26 -20.46 -9.30 15.04
CA THR A 26 -21.21 -8.21 15.66
C THR A 26 -20.60 -7.81 17.01
N GLU A 27 -20.19 -8.79 17.80
CA GLU A 27 -19.58 -8.56 19.11
C GLU A 27 -18.20 -7.93 18.98
N THR A 28 -17.35 -8.43 18.08
CA THR A 28 -16.05 -7.81 17.78
C THR A 28 -16.20 -6.37 17.29
N ALA A 29 -17.17 -6.11 16.40
CA ALA A 29 -17.45 -4.77 15.90
C ALA A 29 -17.85 -3.80 17.02
N ARG A 30 -18.67 -4.26 17.98
CA ARG A 30 -19.06 -3.48 19.16
C ARG A 30 -17.88 -3.21 20.10
N LEU A 31 -17.05 -4.22 20.36
CA LEU A 31 -15.89 -4.10 21.24
C LEU A 31 -14.85 -3.10 20.71
N VAL A 32 -14.58 -3.14 19.41
CA VAL A 32 -13.59 -2.27 18.76
C VAL A 32 -14.19 -0.90 18.38
N GLY A 33 -15.53 -0.77 18.40
CA GLY A 33 -16.21 0.45 17.95
C GLY A 33 -16.11 0.67 16.45
N CYS A 34 -16.03 -0.39 15.65
CA CYS A 34 -15.92 -0.32 14.19
C CYS A 34 -17.13 -0.96 13.48
N SER A 35 -17.19 -0.83 12.14
CA SER A 35 -18.26 -1.45 11.37
C SER A 35 -18.08 -2.98 11.27
N ARG A 36 -19.21 -3.71 11.15
CA ARG A 36 -19.17 -5.15 10.85
C ARG A 36 -18.42 -5.46 9.55
N SER A 37 -18.49 -4.56 8.56
CA SER A 37 -17.76 -4.71 7.30
C SER A 37 -16.25 -4.56 7.48
N ALA A 38 -15.77 -3.70 8.38
CA ALA A 38 -14.35 -3.59 8.70
C ALA A 38 -13.82 -4.88 9.36
N VAL A 39 -14.59 -5.49 10.27
CA VAL A 39 -14.23 -6.78 10.88
C VAL A 39 -14.11 -7.87 9.80
N VAL A 40 -15.07 -7.95 8.88
CA VAL A 40 -15.05 -8.92 7.77
C VAL A 40 -13.86 -8.70 6.85
N SER A 41 -13.58 -7.45 6.44
CA SER A 41 -12.49 -7.16 5.51
C SER A 41 -11.12 -7.41 6.13
N ILE A 42 -10.90 -7.07 7.40
CA ILE A 42 -9.65 -7.33 8.12
C ILE A 42 -9.44 -8.83 8.30
N HIS A 43 -10.48 -9.57 8.70
CA HIS A 43 -10.37 -11.01 8.86
C HIS A 43 -10.10 -11.73 7.53
N ALA A 44 -10.78 -11.33 6.46
CA ALA A 44 -10.53 -11.89 5.12
C ALA A 44 -9.12 -11.57 4.62
N LYS A 45 -8.65 -10.33 4.83
CA LYS A 45 -7.28 -9.95 4.48
C LYS A 45 -6.26 -10.79 5.24
N TRP A 46 -6.45 -11.00 6.54
CA TRP A 46 -5.56 -11.84 7.33
C TRP A 46 -5.53 -13.30 6.85
N ILE A 47 -6.67 -13.89 6.47
CA ILE A 47 -6.72 -15.25 5.91
C ILE A 47 -5.93 -15.36 4.60
N ASN A 48 -6.00 -14.34 3.75
CA ASN A 48 -5.36 -14.36 2.43
C ASN A 48 -3.87 -13.99 2.48
N ASP A 49 -3.53 -12.94 3.23
CA ASP A 49 -2.20 -12.31 3.20
C ASP A 49 -1.35 -12.69 4.44
N GLY A 50 -1.95 -13.24 5.49
CA GLY A 50 -1.31 -13.49 6.78
C GLY A 50 -1.00 -12.23 7.60
N ASP A 51 -1.34 -11.04 7.08
CA ASP A 51 -0.99 -9.74 7.66
C ASP A 51 -2.24 -8.93 8.03
N THR A 52 -2.17 -8.24 9.16
CA THR A 52 -3.19 -7.31 9.64
C THR A 52 -2.86 -5.86 9.32
N SER A 53 -1.61 -5.58 8.93
CA SER A 53 -1.13 -4.24 8.64
C SER A 53 -1.92 -3.60 7.51
N ASN A 54 -2.04 -2.26 7.56
CA ASN A 54 -2.56 -1.51 6.43
C ASN A 54 -1.47 -1.16 5.40
N ARG A 55 -0.26 -1.73 5.54
CA ARG A 55 0.87 -1.36 4.69
C ARG A 55 0.60 -1.82 3.27
N ARG A 56 0.34 -0.85 2.39
CA ARG A 56 0.21 -1.12 0.96
C ARG A 56 1.61 -1.49 0.43
N GLN A 57 1.81 -2.76 0.10
CA GLN A 57 2.97 -3.20 -0.66
C GLN A 57 2.86 -2.60 -2.08
N GLY A 58 3.94 -2.00 -2.61
CA GLY A 58 3.97 -1.58 -4.02
C GLY A 58 3.29 -0.24 -4.38
N VAL A 59 3.12 0.70 -3.44
CA VAL A 59 2.52 2.04 -3.71
C VAL A 59 3.35 2.94 -4.62
N SER A 60 4.48 2.45 -5.13
CA SER A 60 5.31 3.23 -6.04
C SER A 60 4.85 2.99 -7.48
N ARG A 61 4.60 4.08 -8.20
CA ARG A 61 4.45 4.00 -9.66
C ARG A 61 5.69 3.32 -10.25
N PRO A 62 5.54 2.25 -11.06
CA PRO A 62 6.68 1.64 -11.73
C PRO A 62 7.47 2.71 -12.48
N ARG A 63 8.77 2.78 -12.24
CA ARG A 63 9.64 3.73 -12.94
C ARG A 63 9.70 3.33 -14.41
N ALA A 64 9.36 4.24 -15.32
CA ALA A 64 9.51 4.02 -16.76
C ALA A 64 10.97 3.71 -17.15
N ILE A 65 11.93 4.20 -16.37
CA ILE A 65 13.36 4.06 -16.64
C ILE A 65 14.03 3.30 -15.49
N LYS A 66 14.61 2.14 -15.82
CA LYS A 66 15.45 1.36 -14.89
C LYS A 66 16.73 2.13 -14.54
N GLU A 67 17.40 1.73 -13.47
CA GLU A 67 18.60 2.42 -12.97
C GLU A 67 19.72 2.56 -14.02
N LYS A 68 19.92 1.54 -14.86
CA LYS A 68 20.88 1.61 -15.99
C LYS A 68 20.53 2.75 -16.97
N GLY A 69 19.26 2.94 -17.27
CA GLY A 69 18.77 4.02 -18.13
C GLY A 69 18.97 5.39 -17.46
N ARG A 70 18.74 5.51 -16.15
CA ARG A 70 19.01 6.73 -15.39
C ARG A 70 20.48 7.13 -15.42
N ARG A 71 21.40 6.17 -15.26
CA ARG A 71 22.85 6.44 -15.38
C ARG A 71 23.25 6.87 -16.78
N ARG A 72 22.66 6.27 -17.83
CA ARG A 72 22.91 6.65 -19.23
C ARG A 72 22.40 8.06 -19.51
N LEU A 73 21.19 8.39 -19.08
CA LEU A 73 20.61 9.73 -19.17
C LEU A 73 21.43 10.77 -18.42
N SER A 74 21.89 10.46 -17.21
CA SER A 74 22.73 11.37 -16.43
C SER A 74 24.03 11.70 -17.16
N ARG A 75 24.66 10.71 -17.81
CA ARG A 75 25.85 10.95 -18.66
C ARG A 75 25.51 11.78 -19.90
N LEU A 76 24.41 11.45 -20.59
CA LEU A 76 23.97 12.16 -21.79
C LEU A 76 23.71 13.65 -21.51
N VAL A 77 23.01 13.96 -20.42
CA VAL A 77 22.70 15.34 -19.99
C VAL A 77 23.97 16.12 -19.64
N LYS A 78 24.95 15.46 -19.02
CA LYS A 78 26.24 16.10 -18.69
C LYS A 78 27.07 16.42 -19.94
N GLN A 79 27.07 15.52 -20.93
CA GLN A 79 27.85 15.67 -22.16
C GLN A 79 27.23 16.68 -23.13
N ASN A 80 25.90 16.74 -23.18
CA ASN A 80 25.16 17.56 -24.14
C ASN A 80 24.40 18.70 -23.44
N ARG A 81 25.06 19.35 -22.48
CA ARG A 81 24.49 20.43 -21.66
C ARG A 81 23.77 21.55 -22.45
N PRO A 82 24.24 21.97 -23.65
CA PRO A 82 23.54 22.99 -24.43
C PRO A 82 22.40 22.46 -25.31
N GLN A 83 22.22 21.14 -25.43
CA GLN A 83 21.22 20.54 -26.32
C GLN A 83 19.89 20.27 -25.60
N THR A 84 18.78 20.41 -26.34
CA THR A 84 17.43 20.16 -25.83
C THR A 84 17.02 18.70 -26.05
N ALA A 85 16.11 18.17 -25.23
CA ALA A 85 15.63 16.78 -25.34
C ALA A 85 15.09 16.43 -26.74
N SER A 86 14.44 17.38 -27.43
CA SER A 86 13.99 17.21 -28.82
C SER A 86 15.16 16.97 -29.80
N GLN A 87 16.28 17.68 -29.62
CA GLN A 87 17.48 17.51 -30.44
C GLN A 87 18.17 16.17 -30.16
N LEU A 88 18.16 15.72 -28.90
CA LEU A 88 18.73 14.44 -28.48
C LEU A 88 17.94 13.20 -28.95
N THR A 89 16.64 13.38 -29.25
CA THR A 89 15.75 12.29 -29.67
C THR A 89 15.46 12.32 -31.17
N ALA A 90 15.96 13.33 -31.88
CA ALA A 90 15.78 13.51 -33.33
C ALA A 90 16.89 12.85 -34.18
N GLN A 91 17.82 12.14 -33.55
CA GLN A 91 18.90 11.40 -34.21
C GLN A 91 18.58 9.91 -34.35
#